data_AF-A0A654U839-F1
#
_entry.id   AF-A0A654U839-F1
#
_cell.length_a   1.000
_cell.length_b   1.000
_cell.length_c   1.000
_cell.angle_alpha   90.00
_cell.angle_beta   90.00
_cell.angle_gamma   90.00
#
_symmetry.space_group_name_H-M   'P 1'
#
loop_
_entity.id
_entity.type
_entity.pdbx_description
1 polymer ?
#
loop_
_entity_poly.entity_id
_entity_poly.type
_entity_poly.pdbx_seq_one_letter_code
_entity_poly.pdbx_strand_id
1 'polypeptide(L)'
;MLPEGADPFVLLFSESAGRVLVAVPRTEESRFRGMCEARGLPAVRIGVVDQGSDAVEVQGLFAVSLAELRATSEAVLPRYFG
;
A
#
# COMPACT_ATOMS: atom_id res chain seq x y z
N MET A 1 -9.30 1.65 -2.34
CA MET A 1 -10.13 2.58 -1.55
C MET A 1 -9.25 3.31 -0.55
N LEU A 2 -9.19 4.64 -0.63
CA LEU A 2 -8.62 5.48 0.43
C LEU A 2 -9.69 5.75 1.52
N PRO A 3 -9.31 6.07 2.76
CA PRO A 3 -10.27 6.50 3.78
C PRO A 3 -11.02 7.76 3.34
N GLU A 4 -12.30 7.85 3.69
CA GLU A 4 -13.14 9.01 3.37
C GLU A 4 -12.60 10.28 4.05
N GLY A 5 -12.50 11.37 3.29
CA GLY A 5 -11.92 12.65 3.76
C GLY A 5 -10.39 12.67 3.86
N ALA A 6 -9.68 11.59 3.53
CA ALA A 6 -8.23 11.61 3.46
C ALA A 6 -7.74 12.41 2.24
N ASP A 7 -6.74 13.26 2.45
CA ASP A 7 -5.98 13.85 1.35
C ASP A 7 -5.21 12.72 0.63
N PRO A 8 -5.48 12.45 -0.66
CA PRO A 8 -4.86 11.32 -1.34
C PRO A 8 -3.35 11.44 -1.48
N PHE A 9 -2.83 12.65 -1.68
CA PHE A 9 -1.42 12.88 -1.84
C PHE A 9 -0.67 12.61 -0.53
N VAL A 10 -1.19 13.13 0.58
CA VAL A 10 -0.61 12.88 1.91
C VAL A 10 -0.67 11.40 2.25
N LEU A 11 -1.77 10.70 1.96
CA LEU A 11 -1.87 9.28 2.28
C LEU A 11 -0.87 8.42 1.47
N LEU A 12 -0.70 8.72 0.18
CA LEU A 12 0.17 7.94 -0.71
C LEU A 12 1.66 8.22 -0.51
N PHE A 13 2.03 9.47 -0.24
CA PHE A 13 3.43 9.90 -0.31
C PHE A 13 4.02 10.39 1.01
N SER A 14 3.24 10.44 2.10
CA SER A 14 3.81 10.74 3.42
C SER A 14 4.87 9.70 3.79
N GLU A 15 5.96 10.17 4.40
CA GLU A 15 7.04 9.34 4.96
C GLU A 15 6.98 9.28 6.50
N SER A 16 5.78 9.34 7.09
CA SER A 16 5.63 9.20 8.55
C SER A 16 6.29 7.91 9.05
N ALA A 17 7.11 8.05 10.10
CA ALA A 17 7.80 6.94 10.75
C ALA A 17 6.83 6.06 11.57
N GLY A 18 7.29 4.85 11.94
CA GLY A 18 6.53 3.94 12.78
C GLY A 18 5.34 3.26 12.10
N ARG A 19 5.31 3.22 10.75
CA ARG A 19 4.28 2.54 9.96
C ARG A 19 4.80 1.22 9.39
N VAL A 20 3.90 0.27 9.21
CA VAL A 20 4.17 -1.03 8.57
C VAL A 20 3.00 -1.42 7.67
N LEU A 21 3.30 -2.07 6.55
CA LEU A 21 2.31 -2.74 5.70
C LEU A 21 2.29 -4.23 6.03
N VAL A 22 1.08 -4.77 6.21
CA VAL A 22 0.88 -6.19 6.56
C VAL A 22 -0.14 -6.80 5.59
N ALA A 23 0.25 -7.88 4.92
CA ALA A 23 -0.68 -8.72 4.17
C ALA A 23 -1.31 -9.74 5.13
N VAL A 24 -2.64 -9.68 5.25
CA VAL A 24 -3.39 -10.56 6.17
C VAL A 24 -4.39 -11.38 5.36
N PRO A 25 -4.42 -12.72 5.52
CA PRO A 25 -5.48 -13.54 4.94
C PRO A 25 -6.86 -13.04 5.39
N ARG A 26 -7.86 -13.07 4.50
CA ARG A 26 -9.22 -12.59 4.82
C ARG A 26 -9.81 -13.23 6.09
N THR A 27 -9.49 -14.50 6.34
CA THR A 27 -9.96 -15.24 7.53
C THR A 27 -9.31 -14.78 8.84
N GLU A 28 -8.14 -14.13 8.78
CA GLU A 28 -7.37 -13.71 9.96
C GLU A 28 -7.56 -12.22 10.29
N GLU A 29 -8.27 -11.46 9.46
CA GLU A 29 -8.39 -9.99 9.59
C GLU A 29 -8.95 -9.57 10.96
N SER A 30 -10.04 -10.19 11.42
CA SER A 30 -10.65 -9.89 12.72
C SER A 30 -9.71 -10.20 13.88
N ARG A 31 -8.99 -11.31 13.81
CA ARG A 31 -8.01 -11.71 14.83
C ARG A 31 -6.82 -10.75 14.88
N PHE A 32 -6.29 -10.37 13.72
CA PHE A 32 -5.20 -9.39 13.61
C PHE A 32 -5.60 -8.03 14.21
N ARG A 33 -6.78 -7.52 13.82
CA ARG A 33 -7.31 -6.26 14.37
C ARG A 33 -7.47 -6.30 15.89
N GLY A 34 -8.03 -7.38 16.43
CA GLY A 34 -8.15 -7.55 17.89
C GLY A 34 -6.79 -7.53 18.62
N MET A 35 -5.74 -8.12 18.03
CA MET A 35 -4.39 -8.09 18.61
C MET A 35 -3.78 -6.68 18.61
N CYS A 36 -4.03 -5.90 17.55
CA CYS A 36 -3.60 -4.50 17.43
C CYS A 36 -4.33 -3.60 18.43
N GLU A 37 -5.65 -3.72 18.51
CA GLU A 37 -6.50 -2.96 19.43
C GLU A 37 -6.11 -3.22 20.90
N ALA A 38 -5.90 -4.49 21.27
CA ALA A 38 -5.45 -4.86 22.61
C ALA A 38 -4.10 -4.26 23.02
N ARG A 39 -3.31 -3.76 22.06
CA ARG A 39 -1.99 -3.12 22.28
C ARG A 39 -1.99 -1.63 21.98
N GLY A 40 -3.15 -1.04 21.67
CA GLY A 40 -3.24 0.37 21.29
C GLY A 40 -2.49 0.69 19.99
N LEU A 41 -2.39 -0.26 19.06
CA LEU A 41 -1.77 -0.10 17.76
C LEU A 41 -2.86 0.20 16.72
N PRO A 42 -2.96 1.43 16.17
CA PRO A 42 -3.93 1.74 15.14
C PRO A 42 -3.66 0.94 13.87
N ALA A 43 -4.69 0.28 13.35
CA ALA A 43 -4.62 -0.46 12.09
C ALA A 43 -5.80 -0.08 11.18
N VAL A 44 -5.49 0.21 9.92
CA VAL A 44 -6.46 0.56 8.89
C VAL A 44 -6.28 -0.35 7.69
N ARG A 45 -7.39 -0.83 7.12
CA ARG A 45 -7.36 -1.57 5.86
C ARG A 45 -7.31 -0.56 4.72
N ILE A 46 -6.29 -0.68 3.87
CA ILE A 46 -6.04 0.27 2.78
C ILE A 46 -6.28 -0.30 1.38
N GLY A 47 -6.52 -1.61 1.27
CA GLY A 47 -6.68 -2.25 -0.03
C GLY A 47 -6.87 -3.76 0.05
N VAL A 48 -6.64 -4.40 -1.11
CA VAL A 48 -6.67 -5.84 -1.30
C VAL A 48 -5.54 -6.23 -2.26
N VAL A 49 -5.06 -7.47 -2.15
CA VAL A 49 -4.18 -8.08 -3.16
C VAL A 49 -5.06 -8.95 -4.06
N ASP A 50 -4.94 -8.75 -5.36
CA ASP A 50 -5.63 -9.54 -6.38
C ASP A 50 -4.58 -10.24 -7.25
N GLN A 51 -4.64 -11.57 -7.34
CA GLN A 51 -3.73 -12.34 -8.19
C GLN A 51 -4.04 -12.17 -9.68
N GLY A 52 -5.24 -11.74 -10.04
CA GLY A 52 -5.64 -11.46 -11.42
C GLY A 52 -5.22 -10.08 -11.92
N SER A 53 -4.64 -9.23 -11.05
CA SER A 53 -4.21 -7.88 -11.40
C SER A 53 -2.69 -7.80 -11.56
N ASP A 54 -2.24 -7.17 -12.64
CA ASP A 54 -0.85 -6.81 -12.89
C ASP A 54 -0.57 -5.32 -12.66
N ALA A 55 -1.46 -4.63 -11.95
CA ALA A 55 -1.41 -3.20 -11.70
C ALA A 55 -1.71 -2.83 -10.24
N VAL A 56 -1.16 -1.69 -9.81
CA VAL A 56 -1.59 -0.99 -8.61
C VAL A 56 -2.66 0.00 -9.02
N GLU A 57 -3.90 -0.24 -8.57
CA GLU A 57 -5.03 0.67 -8.79
C GLU A 57 -5.32 1.48 -7.52
N VAL A 58 -5.23 2.80 -7.65
CA VAL A 58 -5.76 3.74 -6.66
C VAL A 58 -7.08 4.28 -7.19
N GLN A 59 -8.16 3.65 -6.73
CA GLN A 59 -9.53 3.92 -7.20
C GLN A 59 -9.86 5.42 -7.22
N GLY A 60 -10.38 5.87 -8.36
CA GLY A 60 -10.76 7.27 -8.60
C GLY A 60 -9.60 8.21 -8.90
N LEU A 61 -8.33 7.73 -8.89
CA LEU A 61 -7.15 8.56 -9.14
C LEU A 61 -6.34 8.06 -10.33
N PHE A 62 -5.75 6.87 -10.24
CA PHE A 62 -4.92 6.30 -11.31
C PHE A 62 -4.72 4.79 -11.15
N ALA A 63 -4.25 4.17 -12.22
CA ALA A 63 -3.71 2.81 -12.22
C ALA A 63 -2.35 2.81 -12.90
N VAL A 64 -1.40 2.03 -12.36
CA VAL A 64 -0.05 1.89 -12.91
C VAL A 64 0.34 0.42 -12.93
N SER A 65 0.89 -0.07 -14.04
CA SER A 65 1.29 -1.47 -14.16
C SER A 65 2.50 -1.78 -13.26
N LEU A 66 2.57 -3.01 -12.75
CA LEU A 66 3.73 -3.50 -11.99
C LEU A 66 4.98 -3.52 -12.87
N ALA A 67 4.83 -3.75 -14.17
CA ALA A 67 5.92 -3.70 -15.14
C ALA A 67 6.52 -2.28 -15.26
N GLU A 68 5.68 -1.25 -15.38
CA GLU A 68 6.11 0.14 -15.44
C GLU A 68 6.75 0.61 -14.12
N LEU A 69 6.15 0.26 -12.98
CA LEU A 69 6.72 0.56 -11.66
C LEU A 69 8.11 -0.05 -11.52
N ARG A 70 8.27 -1.32 -11.91
CA ARG A 70 9.55 -2.02 -11.84
C ARG A 70 10.59 -1.35 -12.75
N ALA A 71 10.26 -1.15 -14.02
CA ALA A 71 11.17 -0.55 -14.99
C ALA A 71 11.62 0.85 -14.54
N THR A 72 10.69 1.67 -14.08
CA THR A 72 10.98 3.03 -13.59
C THR A 72 11.89 3.02 -12.36
N SER A 73 11.60 2.14 -11.39
CA SER A 73 12.39 2.05 -10.16
C SER A 73 13.80 1.52 -10.39
N GLU A 74 13.95 0.49 -11.22
CA GLU A 74 15.23 -0.18 -11.47
C GLU A 74 16.14 0.63 -12.41
N ALA A 75 15.60 1.49 -13.27
CA ALA A 75 16.37 2.24 -14.26
C ALA A 75 17.27 3.35 -13.69
N VAL A 76 16.98 3.86 -12.48
CA VAL A 76 17.66 5.06 -11.96
C VAL A 76 19.15 4.83 -11.76
N LEU A 77 19.54 3.81 -10.99
CA LEU A 77 20.95 3.59 -10.69
C LEU A 77 21.78 3.21 -11.94
N PRO A 78 21.34 2.26 -12.80
CA PRO A 78 22.04 1.97 -14.05
C PRO A 78 22.21 3.19 -14.95
N ARG A 79 21.21 4.09 -15.02
CA ARG A 79 21.29 5.29 -15.86
C ARG A 79 22.40 6.26 -15.44
N TYR A 80 22.70 6.36 -14.15
CA TYR A 80 23.67 7.34 -13.63
C TYR A 80 25.03 6.72 -13.28
N PHE A 81 25.11 5.40 -13.12
CA PHE A 81 26.28 4.72 -12.56
C PHE A 81 26.70 3.44 -13.30
N GLY A 82 26.10 3.12 -14.45
CA GLY A 82 26.35 1.92 -15.26
C GLY A 82 27.03 2.19 -16.59
#